data_AF-A0A369MHK4-F1
#
_entry.id   AF-A0A369MHK4-F1
#
_cell.length_a   1.000
_cell.length_b   1.000
_cell.length_c   1.000
_cell.angle_alpha   90.00
_cell.angle_beta   90.00
_cell.angle_gamma   90.00
#
_symmetry.space_group_name_H-M   'P 1'
#
loop_
_entity.id
_entity.type
_entity.pdbx_description
1 polymer ?
#
loop_
_entity_poly.entity_id
_entity_poly.type
_entity_poly.pdbx_seq_one_letter_code
_entity_poly.pdbx_strand_id
1 'polypeptide(L)'
;MDESTSPSDEIDDIEDNDDTTPPITYDISSYGSDPEVEALVNRLNRGDILIPAFQRNYVWSISDASRFIESLLLGLPIPGVFFAQDKDNRQLVIDGQQRLKSLQFFYNGIFNPQEDSKTQKVFALTKVQDAFEGKTYQELDNRDRIRLDTSIIHATVVKQLAPGDDDTSLFHVFERLNSGGSRLSDQEIRVALYHGPFIDFIRNMNKNASWRNIYGKESIRLKDQELIIRFLALSSKSTPYSKPMKEFINKFCGKNRNRKEFSSYRDIFENTIELFDEAIGKKAFRPEKNFNAAAFDSCMIGLSSVLEKGASPNATAVAYAYQQLMENDDYRESISKATSDEKQVLLRAEIASHFFSNL
;
A
#
# COMPACT_ATOMS: atom_id res chain seq x y z
N MET A 1 11.14 21.83 10.76
CA MET A 1 10.57 21.70 12.11
C MET A 1 9.93 20.34 12.17
N ASP A 2 10.60 19.45 12.88
CA ASP A 2 10.34 18.04 13.18
C ASP A 2 9.15 17.36 12.51
N GLU A 3 9.47 16.43 11.59
CA GLU A 3 8.61 15.29 11.27
C GLU A 3 8.50 14.45 12.55
N SER A 4 7.40 14.63 13.28
CA SER A 4 7.06 13.80 14.43
C SER A 4 6.77 12.37 13.95
N THR A 5 7.78 11.51 13.95
CA THR A 5 7.60 10.07 13.98
C THR A 5 6.71 9.75 15.17
N SER A 6 5.52 9.25 14.88
CA SER A 6 4.61 8.78 15.91
C SER A 6 5.26 7.57 16.59
N PRO A 7 5.15 7.38 17.92
CA PRO A 7 5.75 6.22 18.61
C PRO A 7 5.25 4.84 18.11
N SER A 8 4.26 4.81 17.22
CA SER A 8 3.69 3.62 16.59
C SER A 8 4.42 3.14 15.32
N ASP A 9 5.46 3.85 14.85
CA ASP A 9 6.18 3.50 13.61
C ASP A 9 7.58 2.88 13.85
N GLU A 10 8.03 2.73 15.10
CA GLU A 10 9.25 1.97 15.42
C GLU A 10 8.94 0.46 15.44
N ILE A 11 8.88 -0.14 14.24
CA ILE A 11 8.79 -1.59 14.06
C ILE A 11 10.19 -2.10 13.73
N ASP A 12 10.63 -3.09 14.51
CA ASP A 12 11.85 -3.83 14.24
C ASP A 12 11.53 -4.86 13.14
N ASP A 13 11.68 -4.43 11.90
CA ASP A 13 11.57 -5.27 10.70
C ASP A 13 12.88 -5.19 9.91
N ILE A 14 13.84 -6.00 10.32
CA ILE A 14 15.18 -6.06 9.73
C ILE A 14 15.10 -6.82 8.40
N GLU A 15 14.59 -6.17 7.38
CA GLU A 15 14.70 -6.68 6.02
C GLU A 15 16.17 -6.51 5.58
N ASP A 16 16.90 -7.62 5.48
CA ASP A 16 18.18 -7.61 4.77
C ASP A 16 17.93 -7.08 3.36
N ASN A 17 18.63 -6.00 2.97
CA ASN A 17 18.69 -5.53 1.58
C ASN A 17 19.44 -6.59 0.77
N ASP A 18 18.79 -7.70 0.48
CA ASP A 18 19.33 -8.73 -0.41
C ASP A 18 19.15 -8.20 -1.84
N ASP A 19 20.15 -7.45 -2.30
CA ASP A 19 20.31 -6.96 -3.68
C ASP A 19 20.38 -8.12 -4.70
N THR A 20 20.29 -9.38 -4.25
CA THR A 20 20.15 -10.57 -5.10
C THR A 20 18.71 -10.77 -5.57
N THR A 21 18.09 -9.72 -6.11
CA THR A 21 16.96 -9.96 -7.01
C THR A 21 17.54 -10.66 -8.25
N PRO A 22 17.06 -11.85 -8.65
CA PRO A 22 17.48 -12.43 -9.92
C PRO A 22 17.33 -11.37 -11.03
N PRO A 23 18.12 -11.40 -12.11
CA PRO A 23 17.87 -10.53 -13.25
C PRO A 23 16.53 -10.92 -13.87
N ILE A 24 15.45 -10.34 -13.36
CA ILE A 24 14.11 -10.62 -13.87
C ILE A 24 13.99 -9.81 -15.16
N THR A 25 14.00 -10.54 -16.27
CA THR A 25 13.73 -9.97 -17.58
C THR A 25 12.22 -9.92 -17.70
N TYR A 26 11.61 -8.82 -17.30
CA TYR A 26 10.18 -8.63 -17.40
C TYR A 26 9.77 -8.40 -18.85
N ASP A 27 8.75 -9.10 -19.32
CA ASP A 27 8.11 -8.78 -20.59
C ASP A 27 7.09 -7.66 -20.36
N ILE A 28 7.60 -6.43 -20.36
CA ILE A 28 6.80 -5.21 -20.26
C ILE A 28 6.74 -4.55 -21.63
N SER A 29 5.53 -4.17 -22.04
CA SER A 29 5.35 -3.21 -23.12
C SER A 29 5.15 -1.83 -22.51
N SER A 30 5.87 -0.85 -23.03
CA SER A 30 5.53 0.55 -22.82
C SER A 30 5.17 1.19 -24.15
N TYR A 31 4.20 2.10 -24.12
CA TYR A 31 3.82 2.90 -25.28
C TYR A 31 3.49 4.33 -24.86
N GLY A 32 3.77 5.27 -25.77
CA GLY A 32 3.37 6.65 -25.63
C GLY A 32 1.89 6.81 -25.97
N SER A 33 1.18 7.61 -25.18
CA SER A 33 -0.18 8.05 -25.43
C SER A 33 -0.22 9.56 -25.26
N ASP A 34 -0.84 10.27 -26.18
CA ASP A 34 -0.91 11.73 -26.18
C ASP A 34 -2.36 12.20 -26.06
N PRO A 35 -3.06 11.89 -24.95
CA PRO A 35 -4.45 12.27 -24.79
C PRO A 35 -4.60 13.79 -24.60
N GLU A 36 -5.70 14.30 -25.14
CA GLU A 36 -6.20 15.64 -24.83
C GLU A 36 -6.57 15.75 -23.35
N VAL A 37 -6.43 16.95 -22.79
CA VAL A 37 -6.78 17.26 -21.40
C VAL A 37 -8.22 16.90 -21.10
N GLU A 38 -9.16 17.24 -21.99
CA GLU A 38 -10.57 16.92 -21.79
C GLU A 38 -10.79 15.41 -21.67
N ALA A 39 -10.12 14.61 -22.50
CA ALA A 39 -10.20 13.16 -22.47
C ALA A 39 -9.65 12.59 -21.14
N LEU A 40 -8.54 13.14 -20.63
CA LEU A 40 -7.99 12.76 -19.33
C LEU A 40 -8.96 13.07 -18.19
N VAL A 41 -9.53 14.28 -18.15
CA VAL A 41 -10.48 14.68 -17.11
C VAL A 41 -11.73 13.80 -17.14
N ASN A 42 -12.28 13.52 -18.33
CA ASN A 42 -13.43 12.65 -18.48
C ASN A 42 -13.14 11.23 -18.00
N ARG A 43 -11.96 10.68 -18.31
CA ARG A 43 -11.53 9.35 -17.86
C ARG A 43 -11.30 9.29 -16.35
N LEU A 44 -10.77 10.34 -15.74
CA LEU A 44 -10.67 10.47 -14.27
C LEU A 44 -12.06 10.47 -13.63
N ASN A 45 -13.00 11.27 -14.16
CA ASN A 45 -14.35 11.40 -13.62
C ASN A 45 -15.17 10.10 -13.77
N ARG A 46 -14.93 9.30 -14.81
CA ARG A 46 -15.56 7.98 -14.97
C ARG A 46 -14.92 6.86 -14.15
N GLY A 47 -13.72 7.08 -13.59
CA GLY A 47 -12.96 6.05 -12.89
C GLY A 47 -12.16 5.11 -13.80
N ASP A 48 -11.96 5.47 -15.08
CA ASP A 48 -11.08 4.73 -16.01
C ASP A 48 -9.60 4.96 -15.67
N ILE A 49 -9.29 6.12 -15.09
CA ILE A 49 -7.98 6.45 -14.52
C ILE A 49 -8.14 6.51 -13.00
N LEU A 50 -7.39 5.67 -12.29
CA LEU A 50 -7.44 5.54 -10.84
C LEU A 50 -6.22 6.20 -10.20
N ILE A 51 -6.47 7.14 -9.29
CA ILE A 51 -5.45 7.68 -8.41
C ILE A 51 -5.55 6.90 -7.09
N PRO A 52 -4.53 6.10 -6.72
CA PRO A 52 -4.63 5.26 -5.54
C PRO A 52 -4.91 6.05 -4.26
N ALA A 53 -5.84 5.58 -3.42
CA ALA A 53 -6.32 6.29 -2.24
C ALA A 53 -5.25 6.54 -1.16
N PHE A 54 -4.20 5.71 -1.12
CA PHE A 54 -3.08 5.87 -0.20
C PHE A 54 -1.99 6.80 -0.75
N GLN A 55 -2.05 7.22 -2.03
CA GLN A 55 -1.14 8.24 -2.51
C GLN A 55 -1.39 9.52 -1.72
N ARG A 56 -0.29 10.23 -1.39
CA ARG A 56 -0.36 11.40 -0.51
C ARG A 56 -1.48 12.34 -0.91
N ASN A 57 -2.08 12.95 0.10
CA ASN A 57 -3.01 14.06 -0.06
C ASN A 57 -2.49 15.04 -1.11
N TYR A 58 -3.43 15.67 -1.82
CA TYR A 58 -3.08 16.72 -2.76
C TYR A 58 -2.34 17.84 -2.01
N VAL A 59 -1.10 18.13 -2.41
CA VAL A 59 -0.19 19.03 -1.68
C VAL A 59 0.05 20.36 -2.38
N TRP A 60 -0.29 20.45 -3.67
CA TRP A 60 -0.17 21.72 -4.40
C TRP A 60 -1.10 22.76 -3.81
N SER A 61 -0.60 23.98 -3.62
CA SER A 61 -1.46 25.11 -3.31
C SER A 61 -2.32 25.46 -4.54
N ILE A 62 -3.38 26.24 -4.35
CA ILE A 62 -4.19 26.72 -5.49
C ILE A 62 -3.33 27.51 -6.49
N SER A 63 -2.28 28.18 -6.01
CA SER A 63 -1.35 28.92 -6.87
C SER A 63 -0.45 28.01 -7.69
N ASP A 64 0.04 26.90 -7.12
CA ASP A 64 0.85 25.92 -7.86
C ASP A 64 0.01 25.24 -8.96
N ALA A 65 -1.23 24.88 -8.60
CA ALA A 65 -2.21 24.35 -9.53
C ALA A 65 -2.54 25.37 -10.63
N SER A 66 -2.72 26.64 -10.28
CA SER A 66 -3.03 27.72 -11.24
C SER A 66 -1.91 27.91 -12.26
N ARG A 67 -0.64 27.91 -11.83
CA ARG A 67 0.52 28.01 -12.74
C ARG A 67 0.64 26.83 -13.68
N PHE A 68 0.26 25.64 -13.22
CA PHE A 68 0.20 24.47 -14.07
C PHE A 68 -0.90 24.61 -15.15
N ILE A 69 -2.11 25.05 -14.78
CA ILE A 69 -3.17 25.33 -15.75
C ILE A 69 -2.77 26.45 -16.73
N GLU A 70 -2.14 27.52 -16.23
CA GLU A 70 -1.60 28.60 -17.06
C GLU A 70 -0.57 28.07 -18.07
N SER A 71 0.30 27.15 -17.67
CA SER A 71 1.28 26.56 -18.59
C SER A 71 0.62 25.91 -19.80
N LEU A 72 -0.49 25.18 -19.59
CA LEU A 72 -1.30 24.61 -20.67
C LEU A 72 -1.99 25.69 -21.51
N LEU A 73 -2.60 26.68 -20.87
CA LEU A 73 -3.23 27.83 -21.54
C LEU A 73 -2.24 28.65 -22.37
N LEU A 74 -0.96 28.68 -21.99
CA LEU A 74 0.11 29.32 -22.73
C LEU A 74 0.77 28.42 -23.77
N GLY A 75 0.45 27.12 -23.79
CA GLY A 75 1.05 26.11 -24.68
C GLY A 75 2.51 25.83 -24.36
N LEU A 76 2.90 25.98 -23.09
CA LEU A 76 4.24 25.64 -22.61
C LEU A 76 4.36 24.12 -22.41
N PRO A 77 5.55 23.54 -22.63
CA PRO A 77 5.77 22.13 -22.35
C PRO A 77 5.65 21.86 -20.85
N ILE A 78 4.90 20.82 -20.51
CA ILE A 78 4.80 20.28 -19.14
C ILE A 78 5.45 18.90 -19.09
N PRO A 79 5.92 18.45 -17.92
CA PRO A 79 6.37 17.07 -17.81
C PRO A 79 5.18 16.12 -17.98
N GLY A 80 5.43 14.95 -18.57
CA GLY A 80 4.41 13.94 -18.85
C GLY A 80 3.89 13.21 -17.61
N VAL A 81 2.95 12.29 -17.82
CA VAL A 81 2.36 11.42 -16.78
C VAL A 81 2.69 9.96 -17.05
N PHE A 82 2.68 9.14 -16.00
CA PHE A 82 2.92 7.69 -16.12
C PHE A 82 1.74 6.90 -15.60
N PHE A 83 1.32 5.91 -16.38
CA PHE A 83 0.23 5.00 -16.03
C PHE A 83 0.72 3.55 -16.04
N ALA A 84 0.27 2.76 -15.06
CA ALA A 84 0.25 1.31 -15.15
C ALA A 84 -1.13 0.88 -15.64
N GLN A 85 -1.20 0.10 -16.71
CA GLN A 85 -2.47 -0.46 -17.18
C GLN A 85 -2.69 -1.83 -16.55
N ASP A 86 -3.84 -2.01 -15.90
CA ASP A 86 -4.22 -3.31 -15.34
C ASP A 86 -4.91 -4.21 -16.39
N LYS A 87 -5.27 -5.43 -15.96
CA LYS A 87 -5.92 -6.44 -16.80
C LYS A 87 -7.31 -6.03 -17.28
N ASP A 88 -7.99 -5.14 -16.54
CA ASP A 88 -9.31 -4.60 -16.87
C ASP A 88 -9.22 -3.35 -17.76
N ASN A 89 -8.02 -3.04 -18.28
CA ASN A 89 -7.68 -1.85 -19.06
C ASN A 89 -7.83 -0.51 -18.33
N ARG A 90 -7.97 -0.52 -16.99
CA ARG A 90 -7.92 0.69 -16.19
C ARG A 90 -6.49 1.18 -16.08
N GLN A 91 -6.32 2.49 -15.96
CA GLN A 91 -5.01 3.12 -15.84
C GLN A 91 -4.79 3.62 -14.43
N LEU A 92 -3.82 3.03 -13.73
CA LEU A 92 -3.39 3.45 -12.43
C LEU A 92 -2.30 4.53 -12.55
N VAL A 93 -2.46 5.65 -11.85
CA VAL A 93 -1.47 6.74 -11.87
C VAL A 93 -0.22 6.36 -11.08
N ILE A 94 0.92 6.29 -11.77
CA ILE A 94 2.25 6.11 -11.17
C ILE A 94 2.88 7.46 -10.83
N ASP A 95 2.83 8.40 -11.78
CA ASP A 95 3.34 9.76 -11.65
C ASP A 95 2.38 10.78 -12.28
N GLY A 96 2.40 12.00 -11.74
CA GLY A 96 1.56 13.11 -12.22
C GLY A 96 0.23 13.30 -11.53
N GLN A 97 0.01 12.67 -10.37
CA GLN A 97 -1.22 12.80 -9.61
C GLN A 97 -1.63 14.26 -9.31
N GLN A 98 -0.68 15.15 -9.00
CA GLN A 98 -0.98 16.56 -8.70
C GLN A 98 -1.48 17.31 -9.95
N ARG A 99 -0.89 17.01 -11.12
CA ARG A 99 -1.32 17.58 -12.42
C ARG A 99 -2.73 17.09 -12.76
N LEU A 100 -2.94 15.78 -12.72
CA LEU A 100 -4.24 15.17 -13.06
C LEU A 100 -5.36 15.63 -12.12
N LYS A 101 -5.11 15.70 -10.81
CA LYS A 101 -6.06 16.26 -9.83
C LYS A 101 -6.31 17.75 -10.08
N SER A 102 -5.27 18.54 -10.38
CA SER A 102 -5.44 19.98 -10.71
C SER A 102 -6.42 20.18 -11.87
N LEU A 103 -6.29 19.39 -12.94
CA LEU A 103 -7.20 19.44 -14.09
C LEU A 103 -8.62 19.07 -13.65
N GLN A 104 -8.76 17.93 -12.98
CA GLN A 104 -10.06 17.47 -12.50
C GLN A 104 -10.75 18.53 -11.61
N PHE A 105 -10.01 19.12 -10.68
CA PHE A 105 -10.53 20.16 -9.78
C PHE A 105 -10.93 21.43 -10.53
N PHE A 106 -10.12 21.87 -11.50
CA PHE A 106 -10.40 23.08 -12.26
C PHE A 106 -11.63 22.92 -13.15
N TYR A 107 -11.77 21.79 -13.83
CA TYR A 107 -12.94 21.45 -14.65
C TYR A 107 -14.21 21.29 -13.82
N ASN A 108 -14.09 20.67 -12.64
CA ASN A 108 -15.22 20.51 -11.71
C ASN A 108 -15.53 21.82 -10.92
N GLY A 109 -14.69 22.84 -11.04
CA GLY A 109 -14.89 24.17 -10.41
C GLY A 109 -14.58 24.24 -8.92
N ILE A 110 -14.13 23.16 -8.28
CA ILE A 110 -13.87 23.09 -6.84
C ILE A 110 -12.44 22.63 -6.59
N PHE A 111 -11.69 23.43 -5.82
CA PHE A 111 -10.31 23.15 -5.48
C PHE A 111 -10.20 22.19 -4.30
N ASN A 112 -9.58 21.03 -4.53
CA ASN A 112 -9.26 20.01 -3.53
C ASN A 112 -10.43 19.68 -2.57
N PRO A 113 -11.59 19.26 -3.11
CA PRO A 113 -12.78 18.99 -2.31
C PRO A 113 -12.49 17.94 -1.23
N GLN A 114 -12.97 18.20 -0.01
CA GLN A 114 -12.95 17.25 1.10
C GLN A 114 -14.39 16.79 1.36
N GLU A 115 -14.61 15.48 1.52
CA GLU A 115 -15.95 14.88 1.68
C GLU A 115 -16.70 15.47 2.89
N ASP A 116 -16.00 15.78 3.98
CA ASP A 116 -16.59 16.30 5.22
C ASP A 116 -16.60 17.84 5.34
N SER A 117 -16.19 18.57 4.29
CA SER A 117 -16.12 20.04 4.37
C SER A 117 -17.46 20.70 4.12
N LYS A 118 -17.94 21.47 5.10
CA LYS A 118 -19.14 22.32 5.01
C LYS A 118 -19.01 23.46 3.99
N THR A 119 -17.77 23.80 3.59
CA THR A 119 -17.49 24.83 2.61
C THR A 119 -16.52 24.29 1.55
N GLN A 120 -16.87 24.47 0.29
CA GLN A 120 -16.04 24.09 -0.85
C GLN A 120 -15.37 25.34 -1.40
N LYS A 121 -14.07 25.28 -1.66
CA LYS A 121 -13.33 26.40 -2.24
C LYS A 121 -13.49 26.36 -3.76
N VAL A 122 -14.00 27.43 -4.35
CA VAL A 122 -14.05 27.57 -5.81
C VAL A 122 -12.63 27.57 -6.38
N PHE A 123 -12.41 26.84 -7.47
CA PHE A 123 -11.15 26.89 -8.19
C PHE A 123 -11.18 28.01 -9.23
N ALA A 124 -10.75 29.19 -8.80
CA ALA A 124 -10.36 30.30 -9.66
C ALA A 124 -8.83 30.37 -9.77
N LEU A 125 -8.31 30.72 -10.94
CA LEU A 125 -6.87 30.86 -11.16
C LEU A 125 -6.30 32.01 -10.33
N THR A 126 -5.12 31.80 -9.73
CA THR A 126 -4.45 32.80 -8.87
C THR A 126 -2.94 32.85 -9.09
N LYS A 127 -2.37 34.05 -9.00
CA LYS A 127 -0.94 34.33 -9.27
C LYS A 127 -0.50 33.89 -10.68
N VAL A 128 -1.36 34.16 -11.66
CA VAL A 128 -1.13 33.95 -13.10
C VAL A 128 -1.21 35.29 -13.83
N GLN A 129 -1.04 35.30 -15.16
CA GLN A 129 -1.21 36.51 -15.97
C GLN A 129 -2.61 37.12 -15.81
N ASP A 130 -2.68 38.45 -15.91
CA ASP A 130 -3.92 39.24 -15.74
C ASP A 130 -5.08 38.76 -16.63
N ALA A 131 -4.77 38.19 -17.81
CA ALA A 131 -5.76 37.64 -18.72
C ALA A 131 -6.51 36.43 -18.15
N PHE A 132 -5.93 35.71 -17.19
CA PHE A 132 -6.46 34.49 -16.59
C PHE A 132 -6.81 34.63 -15.10
N GLU A 133 -6.25 35.64 -14.42
CA GLU A 133 -6.41 35.83 -12.98
C GLU A 133 -7.90 35.90 -12.59
N GLY A 134 -8.28 35.11 -11.58
CA GLY A 134 -9.64 35.04 -11.05
C GLY A 134 -10.63 34.22 -11.89
N LYS A 135 -10.26 33.76 -13.10
CA LYS A 135 -11.17 32.97 -13.95
C LYS A 135 -11.29 31.53 -13.46
N THR A 136 -12.52 31.02 -13.45
CA THR A 136 -12.83 29.58 -13.40
C THR A 136 -12.84 28.97 -14.82
N TYR A 137 -12.90 27.64 -14.94
CA TYR A 137 -13.00 26.97 -16.25
C TYR A 137 -14.20 27.50 -17.08
N GLN A 138 -15.34 27.75 -16.43
CA GLN A 138 -16.55 28.25 -17.09
C GLN A 138 -16.46 29.73 -17.50
N GLU A 139 -15.53 30.49 -16.94
CA GLU A 139 -15.30 31.91 -17.24
C GLU A 139 -14.13 32.14 -18.19
N LEU A 140 -13.40 31.08 -18.56
CA LEU A 140 -12.46 31.14 -19.68
C LEU A 140 -13.20 31.55 -20.96
N ASP A 141 -12.54 32.36 -21.77
CA ASP A 141 -13.08 32.66 -23.09
C ASP A 141 -13.09 31.40 -23.96
N ASN A 142 -13.87 31.42 -25.04
CA ASN A 142 -14.04 30.24 -25.87
C ASN A 142 -12.73 29.75 -26.49
N ARG A 143 -11.80 30.67 -26.81
CA ARG A 143 -10.51 30.33 -27.42
C ARG A 143 -9.60 29.64 -26.41
N ASP A 144 -9.51 30.18 -25.20
CA ASP A 144 -8.71 29.65 -24.10
C ASP A 144 -9.24 28.30 -23.64
N ARG A 145 -10.56 28.14 -23.56
CA ARG A 145 -11.20 26.86 -23.23
C ARG A 145 -10.87 25.79 -24.27
N ILE A 146 -11.08 26.07 -25.56
CA ILE A 146 -10.71 25.14 -26.65
C ILE A 146 -9.22 24.79 -26.57
N ARG A 147 -8.37 25.78 -26.31
CA ARG A 147 -6.92 25.56 -26.18
C ARG A 147 -6.58 24.64 -25.01
N LEU A 148 -7.21 24.84 -23.85
CA LEU A 148 -7.00 23.98 -22.69
C LEU A 148 -7.51 22.56 -22.96
N ASP A 149 -8.73 22.43 -23.47
CA ASP A 149 -9.39 21.13 -23.75
C ASP A 149 -8.55 20.28 -24.70
N THR A 150 -8.05 20.90 -25.78
CA THR A 150 -7.24 20.25 -26.84
C THR A 150 -5.74 20.20 -26.53
N SER A 151 -5.31 20.73 -25.39
CA SER A 151 -3.91 20.59 -24.97
C SER A 151 -3.56 19.12 -24.76
N ILE A 152 -2.38 18.72 -25.20
CA ILE A 152 -1.92 17.33 -25.10
C ILE A 152 -1.03 17.19 -23.86
N ILE A 153 -1.25 16.12 -23.11
CA ILE A 153 -0.33 15.70 -22.04
C ILE A 153 0.31 14.38 -22.44
N HIS A 154 1.63 14.40 -22.64
CA HIS A 154 2.38 13.18 -22.94
C HIS A 154 2.25 12.17 -21.80
N ALA A 155 1.75 10.98 -22.11
CA ALA A 155 1.60 9.90 -21.17
C ALA A 155 2.42 8.69 -21.61
N THR A 156 3.14 8.08 -20.68
CA THR A 156 3.73 6.75 -20.88
C THR A 156 2.86 5.73 -20.17
N VAL A 157 2.33 4.76 -20.92
CA VAL A 157 1.55 3.66 -20.38
C VAL A 157 2.44 2.42 -20.34
N VAL A 158 2.54 1.80 -19.16
CA VAL A 158 3.24 0.53 -18.97
C VAL A 158 2.21 -0.56 -18.77
N LYS A 159 2.38 -1.67 -19.50
CA LYS A 159 1.55 -2.87 -19.40
C LYS A 159 2.45 -4.10 -19.31
N GLN A 160 2.12 -4.98 -18.37
CA GLN A 160 2.76 -6.29 -18.26
C GLN A 160 2.17 -7.25 -19.30
N LEU A 161 3.04 -7.87 -20.11
CA LEU A 161 2.66 -8.85 -21.13
C LEU A 161 2.73 -10.28 -20.57
N ALA A 162 3.76 -10.60 -19.80
CA ALA A 162 3.91 -11.90 -19.13
C ALA A 162 4.89 -11.84 -17.93
N PRO A 163 4.73 -12.71 -16.91
CA PRO A 163 3.63 -13.66 -16.71
C PRO A 163 2.34 -12.92 -16.33
N GLY A 164 1.20 -13.46 -16.73
CA GLY A 164 -0.10 -12.82 -16.51
C GLY A 164 -0.63 -12.93 -15.08
N ASP A 165 0.05 -13.59 -14.15
CA ASP A 165 -0.61 -14.12 -12.95
C ASP A 165 -0.30 -13.37 -11.64
N ASP A 166 0.76 -12.54 -11.57
CA ASP A 166 1.18 -11.95 -10.29
C ASP A 166 1.49 -10.44 -10.28
N ASP A 167 1.28 -9.68 -11.35
CA ASP A 167 1.51 -8.20 -11.49
C ASP A 167 2.87 -7.69 -10.90
N THR A 168 3.83 -8.60 -10.66
CA THR A 168 5.13 -8.34 -10.00
C THR A 168 6.00 -7.38 -10.82
N SER A 169 5.90 -7.42 -12.15
CA SER A 169 6.64 -6.51 -13.04
C SER A 169 6.15 -5.08 -12.90
N LEU A 170 4.82 -4.89 -12.85
CA LEU A 170 4.22 -3.58 -12.63
C LEU A 170 4.62 -3.02 -11.26
N PHE A 171 4.76 -3.87 -10.24
CA PHE A 171 5.24 -3.46 -8.91
C PHE A 171 6.61 -2.78 -8.99
N HIS A 172 7.60 -3.41 -9.61
CA HIS A 172 8.95 -2.82 -9.71
C HIS A 172 9.01 -1.60 -10.62
N VAL A 173 8.20 -1.56 -11.68
CA VAL A 173 8.06 -0.36 -12.52
C VAL A 173 7.51 0.78 -11.66
N PHE A 174 6.46 0.52 -10.88
CA PHE A 174 5.85 1.48 -9.99
C PHE A 174 6.85 1.96 -8.94
N GLU A 175 7.56 1.05 -8.27
CA GLU A 175 8.60 1.33 -7.27
C GLU A 175 9.72 2.23 -7.84
N ARG A 176 10.21 1.93 -9.05
CA ARG A 176 11.30 2.69 -9.70
C ARG A 176 10.85 4.06 -10.19
N LEU A 177 9.67 4.16 -10.79
CA LEU A 177 9.13 5.40 -11.33
C LEU A 177 8.57 6.32 -10.24
N ASN A 178 8.16 5.77 -9.10
CA ASN A 178 7.72 6.53 -7.92
C ASN A 178 8.89 7.22 -7.16
N SER A 179 9.98 7.52 -7.86
CA SER A 179 11.15 8.20 -7.31
C SER A 179 11.01 9.73 -7.24
N GLY A 180 9.93 10.31 -7.78
CA GLY A 180 9.58 11.72 -7.62
C GLY A 180 8.93 12.03 -6.27
N GLY A 181 9.70 12.59 -5.33
CA GLY A 181 9.27 12.90 -3.95
C GLY A 181 9.55 11.76 -2.96
N SER A 182 8.89 11.74 -1.79
CA SER A 182 8.96 10.60 -0.84
C SER A 182 8.37 9.31 -1.42
N ARG A 183 9.21 8.28 -1.56
CA ARG A 183 8.81 6.97 -2.09
C ARG A 183 7.66 6.36 -1.30
N LEU A 184 6.69 5.77 -2.00
CA LEU A 184 5.67 4.92 -1.40
C LEU A 184 6.30 3.66 -0.79
N SER A 185 5.67 3.12 0.25
CA SER A 185 6.04 1.85 0.85
C SER A 185 5.59 0.70 -0.05
N ASP A 186 6.18 -0.47 0.14
CA ASP A 186 5.78 -1.65 -0.61
C ASP A 186 4.29 -1.96 -0.43
N GLN A 187 3.77 -1.80 0.79
CA GLN A 187 2.35 -2.01 1.05
C GLN A 187 1.45 -0.98 0.39
N GLU A 188 1.87 0.29 0.35
CA GLU A 188 1.18 1.32 -0.42
C GLU A 188 1.08 0.89 -1.90
N ILE A 189 2.19 0.50 -2.53
CA ILE A 189 2.19 0.02 -3.92
C ILE A 189 1.27 -1.21 -4.10
N ARG A 190 1.28 -2.16 -3.14
CA ARG A 190 0.38 -3.34 -3.16
C ARG A 190 -1.10 -2.96 -3.17
N VAL A 191 -1.51 -2.00 -2.33
CA VAL A 191 -2.91 -1.56 -2.26
C VAL A 191 -3.38 -0.99 -3.60
N ALA A 192 -2.49 -0.39 -4.39
CA ALA A 192 -2.81 0.14 -5.71
C ALA A 192 -2.96 -0.95 -6.76
N LEU A 193 -1.91 -1.75 -6.91
CA LEU A 193 -1.82 -2.71 -8.02
C LEU A 193 -2.78 -3.87 -7.82
N TYR A 194 -2.94 -4.32 -6.58
CA TYR A 194 -3.79 -5.44 -6.22
C TYR A 194 -5.15 -4.99 -5.67
N HIS A 195 -5.61 -3.78 -6.02
CA HIS A 195 -6.93 -3.30 -5.62
C HIS A 195 -8.02 -4.31 -6.00
N GLY A 196 -8.90 -4.58 -5.05
CA GLY A 196 -9.97 -5.57 -5.16
C GLY A 196 -10.46 -6.09 -3.80
N PRO A 197 -11.37 -7.07 -3.80
CA PRO A 197 -12.00 -7.61 -2.60
C PRO A 197 -11.03 -8.03 -1.49
N PHE A 198 -9.84 -8.56 -1.85
CA PHE A 198 -8.86 -8.98 -0.86
C PHE A 198 -8.25 -7.80 -0.09
N ILE A 199 -7.89 -6.71 -0.77
CA ILE A 199 -7.35 -5.52 -0.09
C ILE A 199 -8.43 -4.87 0.79
N ASP A 200 -9.69 -4.86 0.35
CA ASP A 200 -10.81 -4.36 1.16
C ASP A 200 -11.04 -5.25 2.40
N PHE A 201 -10.91 -6.57 2.25
CA PHE A 201 -10.94 -7.51 3.36
C PHE A 201 -9.83 -7.22 4.39
N ILE A 202 -8.59 -7.03 3.95
CA ILE A 202 -7.46 -6.69 4.83
C ILE A 202 -7.70 -5.36 5.55
N ARG A 203 -8.20 -4.34 4.85
CA ARG A 203 -8.55 -3.04 5.46
C ARG A 203 -9.59 -3.20 6.58
N ASN A 204 -10.56 -4.09 6.41
CA ASN A 204 -11.56 -4.38 7.43
C ASN A 204 -10.98 -5.19 8.60
N MET A 205 -10.14 -6.20 8.33
CA MET A 205 -9.45 -6.95 9.39
C MET A 205 -8.55 -6.06 10.24
N ASN A 206 -7.94 -5.05 9.63
CA ASN A 206 -7.08 -4.09 10.32
C ASN A 206 -7.81 -3.31 11.43
N LYS A 207 -9.15 -3.30 11.42
CA LYS A 207 -9.98 -2.65 12.45
C LYS A 207 -10.32 -3.57 13.64
N ASN A 208 -9.87 -4.84 13.63
CA ASN A 208 -10.12 -5.78 14.74
C ASN A 208 -9.61 -5.20 16.07
N ALA A 209 -10.43 -5.27 17.13
CA ALA A 209 -10.17 -4.61 18.40
C ALA A 209 -8.91 -5.15 19.10
N SER A 210 -8.71 -6.46 19.11
CA SER A 210 -7.52 -7.11 19.67
C SER A 210 -6.26 -6.77 18.91
N TRP A 211 -6.34 -6.75 17.58
CA TRP A 211 -5.23 -6.27 16.74
C TRP A 211 -4.88 -4.81 17.01
N ARG A 212 -5.88 -3.93 17.18
CA ARG A 212 -5.66 -2.51 17.54
C ARG A 212 -5.13 -2.35 18.96
N ASN A 213 -5.52 -3.19 19.91
CA ASN A 213 -4.95 -3.16 21.25
C ASN A 213 -3.48 -3.55 21.24
N ILE A 214 -3.12 -4.62 20.51
CA ILE A 214 -1.74 -5.10 20.40
C ILE A 214 -0.86 -4.15 19.57
N TYR A 215 -1.28 -3.82 18.34
CA TYR A 215 -0.47 -3.02 17.42
C TYR A 215 -0.47 -1.54 17.81
N GLY A 216 -1.66 -0.99 18.08
CA GLY A 216 -1.87 0.42 18.37
C GLY A 216 -2.65 1.14 17.27
N LYS A 217 -2.27 2.40 17.00
CA LYS A 217 -2.90 3.23 15.96
C LYS A 217 -2.62 2.68 14.57
N GLU A 218 -3.51 2.97 13.62
CA GLU A 218 -3.28 2.58 12.22
C GLU A 218 -1.99 3.23 11.69
N SER A 219 -1.18 2.45 10.97
CA SER A 219 0.07 2.96 10.41
C SER A 219 -0.21 3.82 9.19
N ILE A 220 0.42 4.99 9.12
CA ILE A 220 0.32 5.90 7.97
C ILE A 220 0.83 5.21 6.69
N ARG A 221 1.89 4.39 6.82
CA ARG A 221 2.52 3.65 5.71
C ARG A 221 1.97 2.23 5.55
N LEU A 222 0.85 1.94 6.20
CA LEU A 222 0.08 0.69 6.12
C LEU A 222 0.83 -0.55 6.60
N LYS A 223 1.88 -0.40 7.44
CA LYS A 223 2.69 -1.54 7.89
C LYS A 223 1.87 -2.56 8.70
N ASP A 224 0.87 -2.09 9.43
CA ASP A 224 -0.09 -2.94 10.12
C ASP A 224 -0.88 -3.86 9.17
N GLN A 225 -1.31 -3.35 8.03
CA GLN A 225 -1.99 -4.14 7.01
C GLN A 225 -1.02 -5.14 6.36
N GLU A 226 0.23 -4.74 6.13
CA GLU A 226 1.25 -5.62 5.60
C GLU A 226 1.50 -6.83 6.51
N LEU A 227 1.60 -6.63 7.83
CA LEU A 227 1.81 -7.72 8.79
C LEU A 227 0.65 -8.74 8.76
N ILE A 228 -0.60 -8.27 8.66
CA ILE A 228 -1.75 -9.16 8.47
C ILE A 228 -1.57 -10.01 7.21
N ILE A 229 -1.23 -9.38 6.08
CA ILE A 229 -1.02 -10.10 4.81
C ILE A 229 0.14 -11.08 4.93
N ARG A 230 1.25 -10.67 5.58
CA ARG A 230 2.44 -11.49 5.81
C ARG A 230 2.09 -12.76 6.59
N PHE A 231 1.33 -12.63 7.68
CA PHE A 231 0.83 -13.78 8.43
C PHE A 231 -0.05 -14.71 7.57
N LEU A 232 -1.04 -14.16 6.85
CA LEU A 232 -1.92 -14.96 5.99
C LEU A 232 -1.15 -15.66 4.86
N ALA A 233 -0.11 -15.01 4.33
CA ALA A 233 0.75 -15.59 3.31
C ALA A 233 1.60 -16.72 3.88
N LEU A 234 2.28 -16.51 5.02
CA LEU A 234 3.14 -17.51 5.66
C LEU A 234 2.38 -18.71 6.22
N SER A 235 1.14 -18.52 6.67
CA SER A 235 0.25 -19.62 7.09
C SER A 235 -0.37 -20.39 5.91
N SER A 236 -0.32 -19.84 4.69
CA SER A 236 -0.92 -20.48 3.52
C SER A 236 -0.06 -21.62 2.99
N LYS A 237 -0.53 -22.86 3.16
CA LYS A 237 0.07 -24.06 2.51
C LYS A 237 0.13 -23.97 0.98
N SER A 238 -0.67 -23.10 0.38
CA SER A 238 -0.77 -22.95 -1.08
C SER A 238 0.33 -22.07 -1.70
N THR A 239 1.11 -21.40 -0.85
CA THR A 239 2.19 -20.49 -1.26
C THR A 239 3.35 -20.69 -0.29
N PRO A 240 4.25 -21.67 -0.52
CA PRO A 240 5.42 -21.84 0.33
C PRO A 240 6.27 -20.57 0.29
N TYR A 241 6.86 -20.21 1.44
CA TYR A 241 7.74 -19.05 1.53
C TYR A 241 8.93 -19.21 0.60
N SER A 242 9.27 -18.14 -0.12
CA SER A 242 10.49 -18.03 -0.90
C SER A 242 10.99 -16.60 -0.80
N LYS A 243 12.26 -16.40 -0.46
CA LYS A 243 12.83 -15.05 -0.43
C LYS A 243 12.86 -14.41 -1.84
N PRO A 244 12.76 -13.08 -1.95
CA PRO A 244 12.58 -12.11 -0.88
C PRO A 244 11.13 -11.98 -0.38
N MET A 245 10.95 -11.57 0.88
CA MET A 245 9.64 -11.38 1.52
C MET A 245 8.70 -10.47 0.72
N LYS A 246 9.25 -9.40 0.14
CA LYS A 246 8.53 -8.48 -0.76
C LYS A 246 7.82 -9.21 -1.90
N GLU A 247 8.57 -10.03 -2.64
CA GLU A 247 8.03 -10.78 -3.79
C GLU A 247 7.06 -11.88 -3.36
N PHE A 248 7.33 -12.51 -2.22
CA PHE A 248 6.41 -13.49 -1.63
C PHE A 248 5.03 -12.88 -1.33
N ILE A 249 5.00 -11.71 -0.70
CA ILE A 249 3.75 -11.00 -0.38
C ILE A 249 3.07 -10.52 -1.67
N ASN A 250 3.83 -10.01 -2.64
CA ASN A 250 3.30 -9.56 -3.94
C ASN A 250 2.55 -10.71 -4.66
N LYS A 251 3.17 -11.90 -4.75
CA LYS A 251 2.54 -13.09 -5.33
C LYS A 251 1.28 -13.51 -4.58
N PHE A 252 1.30 -13.46 -3.25
CA PHE A 252 0.12 -13.77 -2.45
C PHE A 252 -1.04 -12.79 -2.70
N CYS A 253 -0.77 -11.49 -2.78
CA CYS A 253 -1.76 -10.47 -3.13
C CYS A 253 -2.33 -10.68 -4.53
N GLY A 254 -1.47 -10.91 -5.54
CA GLY A 254 -1.89 -11.17 -6.93
C GLY A 254 -2.84 -12.38 -7.02
N LYS A 255 -2.47 -13.50 -6.40
CA LYS A 255 -3.27 -14.75 -6.38
C LYS A 255 -4.63 -14.58 -5.69
N ASN A 256 -4.70 -13.74 -4.64
CA ASN A 256 -5.93 -13.55 -3.87
C ASN A 256 -6.74 -12.32 -4.29
N ARG A 257 -6.25 -11.48 -5.23
CA ARG A 257 -6.87 -10.19 -5.63
C ARG A 257 -8.39 -10.26 -5.77
N ASN A 258 -8.88 -11.28 -6.47
CA ASN A 258 -10.30 -11.49 -6.81
C ASN A 258 -10.99 -12.57 -5.98
N ARG A 259 -10.38 -13.03 -4.87
CA ARG A 259 -10.99 -13.99 -3.94
C ARG A 259 -12.30 -13.41 -3.41
N LYS A 260 -13.32 -14.27 -3.24
CA LYS A 260 -14.65 -13.87 -2.76
C LYS A 260 -15.00 -14.42 -1.37
N GLU A 261 -14.26 -15.43 -0.94
CA GLU A 261 -14.47 -16.15 0.32
C GLU A 261 -13.25 -15.90 1.21
N PHE A 262 -13.47 -15.43 2.43
CA PHE A 262 -12.42 -15.01 3.36
C PHE A 262 -12.61 -15.56 4.78
N SER A 263 -13.60 -16.42 5.04
CA SER A 263 -13.92 -16.92 6.37
C SER A 263 -12.72 -17.62 6.98
N SER A 264 -12.04 -18.49 6.22
CA SER A 264 -10.85 -19.20 6.72
C SER A 264 -9.72 -18.25 7.12
N TYR A 265 -9.52 -17.16 6.35
CA TYR A 265 -8.48 -16.16 6.66
C TYR A 265 -8.88 -15.28 7.85
N ARG A 266 -10.18 -14.99 7.98
CA ARG A 266 -10.71 -14.27 9.12
C ARG A 266 -10.54 -15.09 10.39
N ASP A 267 -11.06 -16.32 10.39
CA ASP A 267 -11.10 -17.19 11.55
C ASP A 267 -9.68 -17.49 12.07
N ILE A 268 -8.73 -17.80 11.18
CA ILE A 268 -7.35 -18.07 11.61
C ILE A 268 -6.68 -16.83 12.21
N PHE A 269 -6.93 -15.64 11.68
CA PHE A 269 -6.36 -14.40 12.21
C PHE A 269 -7.03 -13.98 13.51
N GLU A 270 -8.35 -13.87 13.53
CA GLU A 270 -9.15 -13.39 14.67
C GLU A 270 -8.96 -14.32 15.88
N ASN A 271 -9.12 -15.65 15.72
CA ASN A 271 -8.93 -16.59 16.84
C ASN A 271 -7.52 -16.53 17.43
N THR A 272 -6.50 -16.34 16.59
CA THR A 272 -5.10 -16.30 17.05
C THR A 272 -4.77 -14.98 17.73
N ILE A 273 -5.17 -13.84 17.13
CA ILE A 273 -4.82 -12.52 17.67
C ILE A 273 -5.60 -12.19 18.94
N GLU A 274 -6.86 -12.63 19.05
CA GLU A 274 -7.69 -12.46 20.25
C GLU A 274 -7.09 -13.21 21.44
N LEU A 275 -6.58 -14.42 21.22
CA LEU A 275 -5.94 -15.20 22.27
C LEU A 275 -4.60 -14.59 22.73
N PHE A 276 -3.82 -14.01 21.82
CA PHE A 276 -2.63 -13.23 22.20
C PHE A 276 -2.99 -11.96 22.98
N ASP A 277 -4.10 -11.31 22.62
CA ASP A 277 -4.55 -10.11 23.29
C ASP A 277 -5.02 -10.40 24.72
N GLU A 278 -5.78 -11.49 24.90
CA GLU A 278 -6.19 -11.97 26.22
C GLU A 278 -5.00 -12.40 27.07
N ALA A 279 -4.02 -13.10 26.49
CA ALA A 279 -2.87 -13.65 27.22
C ALA A 279 -1.81 -12.60 27.58
N ILE A 280 -1.47 -11.70 26.64
CA ILE A 280 -0.31 -10.81 26.73
C ILE A 280 -0.71 -9.32 26.58
N GLY A 281 -1.76 -9.05 25.80
CA GLY A 281 -2.21 -7.69 25.47
C GLY A 281 -1.14 -6.87 24.76
N LYS A 282 -1.01 -5.59 25.14
CA LYS A 282 -0.10 -4.60 24.51
C LYS A 282 1.38 -5.00 24.46
N LYS A 283 1.81 -5.98 25.25
CA LYS A 283 3.20 -6.47 25.24
C LYS A 283 3.46 -7.57 24.21
N ALA A 284 2.42 -8.06 23.53
CA ALA A 284 2.57 -9.10 22.52
C ALA A 284 3.50 -8.60 21.40
N PHE A 285 4.37 -9.51 20.95
CA PHE A 285 5.35 -9.33 19.87
C PHE A 285 6.38 -8.22 20.11
N ARG A 286 6.57 -7.82 21.37
CA ARG A 286 7.58 -6.86 21.81
C ARG A 286 8.60 -7.57 22.70
N PRO A 287 9.58 -8.29 22.12
CA PRO A 287 10.64 -8.96 22.89
C PRO A 287 11.45 -7.96 23.73
N GLU A 288 11.49 -6.70 23.27
CA GLU A 288 12.02 -5.56 24.01
C GLU A 288 10.95 -4.47 24.12
N LYS A 289 11.21 -3.27 23.59
CA LYS A 289 10.26 -2.15 23.60
C LYS A 289 9.41 -2.08 22.33
N ASN A 290 10.03 -2.35 21.19
CA ASN A 290 9.45 -2.14 19.88
C ASN A 290 8.72 -3.39 19.37
N PHE A 291 7.74 -3.17 18.51
CA PHE A 291 7.04 -4.28 17.86
C PHE A 291 8.00 -4.95 16.88
N ASN A 292 8.20 -6.26 17.00
CA ASN A 292 9.11 -7.01 16.16
C ASN A 292 8.33 -7.87 15.16
N ALA A 293 8.53 -7.60 13.87
CA ALA A 293 7.78 -8.27 12.80
C ALA A 293 8.10 -9.77 12.73
N ALA A 294 9.35 -10.16 12.96
CA ALA A 294 9.77 -11.56 12.95
C ALA A 294 9.13 -12.35 14.10
N ALA A 295 9.04 -11.74 15.28
CA ALA A 295 8.37 -12.31 16.45
C ALA A 295 6.85 -12.44 16.22
N PHE A 296 6.24 -11.44 15.58
CA PHE A 296 4.84 -11.53 15.16
C PHE A 296 4.62 -12.70 14.20
N ASP A 297 5.42 -12.80 13.14
CA ASP A 297 5.29 -13.86 12.13
C ASP A 297 5.36 -15.25 12.77
N SER A 298 6.43 -15.54 13.52
CA SER A 298 6.65 -16.86 14.12
C SER A 298 5.61 -17.21 15.18
N CYS A 299 5.24 -16.26 16.05
CA CYS A 299 4.28 -16.52 17.12
C CYS A 299 2.88 -16.76 16.57
N MET A 300 2.44 -15.95 15.60
CA MET A 300 1.13 -16.13 14.97
C MET A 300 1.06 -17.45 14.21
N ILE A 301 2.12 -17.84 13.47
CA ILE A 301 2.19 -19.15 12.80
C ILE A 301 2.16 -20.29 13.83
N GLY A 302 2.97 -20.20 14.88
CA GLY A 302 3.07 -21.23 15.90
C GLY A 302 1.73 -21.49 16.60
N LEU A 303 1.09 -20.45 17.12
CA LEU A 303 -0.19 -20.59 17.81
C LEU A 303 -1.33 -20.98 16.86
N SER A 304 -1.44 -20.36 15.68
CA SER A 304 -2.49 -20.72 14.72
C SER A 304 -2.41 -22.19 14.29
N SER A 305 -1.19 -22.74 14.11
CA SER A 305 -1.00 -24.15 13.76
C SER A 305 -1.52 -25.13 14.82
N VAL A 306 -1.51 -24.72 16.10
CA VAL A 306 -2.00 -25.50 17.23
C VAL A 306 -3.52 -25.43 17.31
N LEU A 307 -4.09 -24.25 17.10
CA LEU A 307 -5.54 -24.05 16.99
C LEU A 307 -6.14 -24.84 15.81
N GLU A 308 -5.49 -24.85 14.64
CA GLU A 308 -5.92 -25.65 13.49
C GLU A 308 -5.92 -27.17 13.74
N LYS A 309 -5.06 -27.65 14.64
CA LYS A 309 -5.03 -29.06 15.08
C LYS A 309 -6.15 -29.40 16.08
N GLY A 310 -6.98 -28.42 16.44
CA GLY A 310 -8.13 -28.59 17.33
C GLY A 310 -7.81 -28.37 18.82
N ALA A 311 -6.61 -27.87 19.16
CA ALA A 311 -6.33 -27.48 20.53
C ALA A 311 -7.12 -26.23 20.91
N SER A 312 -7.46 -26.08 22.19
CA SER A 312 -8.17 -24.91 22.72
C SER A 312 -7.51 -24.42 24.00
N PRO A 313 -6.28 -23.89 23.89
CA PRO A 313 -5.54 -23.45 25.06
C PRO A 313 -6.14 -22.18 25.64
N ASN A 314 -6.05 -22.05 26.97
CA ASN A 314 -6.47 -20.83 27.65
C ASN A 314 -5.35 -19.78 27.64
N ALA A 315 -5.73 -18.53 27.91
CA ALA A 315 -4.82 -17.39 27.93
C ALA A 315 -3.61 -17.57 28.88
N THR A 316 -3.79 -18.26 30.02
CA THR A 316 -2.69 -18.51 30.97
C THR A 316 -1.63 -19.45 30.38
N ALA A 317 -2.05 -20.51 29.70
CA ALA A 317 -1.15 -21.45 29.05
C ALA A 317 -0.37 -20.77 27.92
N VAL A 318 -1.05 -19.97 27.09
CA VAL A 318 -0.42 -19.17 26.02
C VAL A 318 0.56 -18.17 26.60
N ALA A 319 0.22 -17.48 27.70
CA ALA A 319 1.11 -16.53 28.36
C ALA A 319 2.39 -17.19 28.86
N TYR A 320 2.27 -18.38 29.46
CA TYR A 320 3.41 -19.16 29.91
C TYR A 320 4.31 -19.61 28.74
N ALA A 321 3.73 -20.20 27.69
CA ALA A 321 4.48 -20.64 26.51
C ALA A 321 5.19 -19.47 25.82
N TYR A 322 4.52 -18.32 25.68
CA TYR A 322 5.09 -17.11 25.12
C TYR A 322 6.26 -16.57 25.96
N GLN A 323 6.13 -16.56 27.30
CA GLN A 323 7.23 -16.14 28.18
C GLN A 323 8.45 -17.05 28.00
N GLN A 324 8.24 -18.37 28.01
CA GLN A 324 9.34 -19.33 27.83
C GLN A 324 10.02 -19.20 26.46
N LEU A 325 9.23 -18.93 25.42
CA LEU A 325 9.75 -18.64 24.08
C LEU A 325 10.61 -17.36 24.07
N MET A 326 10.18 -16.29 24.73
CA MET A 326 10.90 -15.01 24.79
C MET A 326 12.16 -15.04 25.67
N GLU A 327 12.26 -16.02 26.58
CA GLU A 327 13.44 -16.31 27.41
C GLU A 327 14.44 -17.24 26.70
N ASN A 328 14.08 -17.82 25.55
CA ASN A 328 14.97 -18.71 24.79
C ASN A 328 15.98 -17.91 23.95
N ASP A 329 17.28 -18.11 24.22
CA ASP A 329 18.37 -17.38 23.56
C ASP A 329 18.41 -17.62 22.03
N ASP A 330 18.24 -18.88 21.58
CA ASP A 330 18.22 -19.23 20.16
C ASP A 330 17.09 -18.51 19.42
N TYR A 331 15.91 -18.43 20.05
CA TYR A 331 14.77 -17.71 19.51
C TYR A 331 15.03 -16.21 19.44
N ARG A 332 15.57 -15.60 20.51
CA ARG A 332 15.94 -14.16 20.53
C ARG A 332 16.95 -13.82 19.44
N GLU A 333 17.91 -14.71 19.17
CA GLU A 333 18.84 -14.54 18.07
C GLU A 333 18.12 -14.62 16.71
N SER A 334 17.22 -15.59 16.52
CA SER A 334 16.48 -15.80 15.26
C SER A 334 15.56 -14.65 14.85
N ILE A 335 15.07 -13.85 15.81
CA ILE A 335 14.20 -12.69 15.55
C ILE A 335 14.96 -11.35 15.46
N SER A 336 16.28 -11.36 15.66
CA SER A 336 17.13 -10.16 15.66
C SER A 336 18.09 -10.06 14.47
N LYS A 337 18.23 -11.12 13.65
CA LYS A 337 19.12 -11.15 12.48
C LYS A 337 18.44 -11.83 11.29
N ALA A 338 18.79 -11.40 10.08
CA ALA A 338 18.44 -12.04 8.81
C ALA A 338 16.97 -12.51 8.74
N THR A 339 16.04 -11.62 9.12
CA THR A 339 14.66 -12.01 9.41
C THR A 339 13.87 -12.35 8.13
N SER A 340 14.41 -12.08 6.95
CA SER A 340 13.84 -12.47 5.66
C SER A 340 14.49 -13.72 5.03
N ASP A 341 15.56 -14.28 5.60
CA ASP A 341 16.17 -15.51 5.10
C ASP A 341 15.23 -16.72 5.29
N GLU A 342 15.10 -17.56 4.28
CA GLU A 342 14.17 -18.70 4.29
C GLU A 342 14.45 -19.68 5.44
N LYS A 343 15.73 -19.97 5.72
CA LYS A 343 16.08 -20.85 6.83
C LYS A 343 15.73 -20.21 8.16
N GLN A 344 15.97 -18.91 8.31
CA GLN A 344 15.64 -18.20 9.55
C GLN A 344 14.13 -18.10 9.77
N VAL A 345 13.34 -17.78 8.74
CA VAL A 345 11.88 -17.75 8.79
C VAL A 345 11.32 -19.10 9.23
N LEU A 346 11.79 -20.19 8.61
CA LEU A 346 11.36 -21.54 8.95
C LEU A 346 11.81 -21.94 10.36
N LEU A 347 13.06 -21.65 10.73
CA LEU A 347 13.62 -21.95 12.06
C LEU A 347 12.82 -21.28 13.17
N ARG A 348 12.57 -19.96 13.08
CA ARG A 348 11.82 -19.26 14.12
C ARG A 348 10.36 -19.72 14.23
N ALA A 349 9.74 -20.08 13.09
CA ALA A 349 8.40 -20.64 13.07
C ALA A 349 8.37 -22.04 13.70
N GLU A 350 9.39 -22.87 13.47
CA GLU A 350 9.55 -24.18 14.09
C GLU A 350 9.74 -24.08 15.61
N ILE A 351 10.64 -23.20 16.07
CA ILE A 351 10.88 -22.96 17.50
C ILE A 351 9.58 -22.48 18.17
N ALA A 352 8.91 -21.46 17.62
CA ALA A 352 7.64 -20.98 18.16
C ALA A 352 6.58 -22.10 18.20
N SER A 353 6.44 -22.86 17.11
CA SER A 353 5.52 -24.01 17.05
C SER A 353 5.83 -25.05 18.11
N HIS A 354 7.10 -25.32 18.42
CA HIS A 354 7.50 -26.25 19.48
C HIS A 354 7.00 -25.79 20.85
N PHE A 355 7.22 -24.52 21.22
CA PHE A 355 6.76 -23.97 22.50
C PHE A 355 5.23 -23.99 22.61
N PHE A 356 4.52 -23.64 21.54
CA PHE A 356 3.06 -23.66 21.53
C PHE A 356 2.46 -25.07 21.38
N SER A 357 3.20 -26.06 20.88
CA SER A 357 2.68 -27.43 20.71
C SER A 357 2.40 -28.19 22.01
N ASN A 358 2.93 -27.68 23.14
CA ASN A 358 2.73 -28.24 24.47
C ASN A 358 1.45 -27.72 25.16
N LEU A 359 0.61 -26.97 24.43
CA LEU A 359 -0.58 -26.28 24.92
C LEU A 359 -1.87 -27.13 24.87
#